data_AF-A0A060W095-F1
#
_entry.id   AF-A0A060W095-F1
#
_cell.length_a   1.000
_cell.length_b   1.000
_cell.length_c   1.000
_cell.angle_alpha   90.00
_cell.angle_beta   90.00
_cell.angle_gamma   90.00
#
_symmetry.space_group_name_H-M   'P 1'
#
loop_
_entity.id
_entity.type
_entity.pdbx_description
1 polymer ?
#
loop_
_entity_poly.entity_id
_entity_poly.type
_entity_poly.pdbx_seq_one_letter_code
_entity_poly.pdbx_strand_id
1 'polypeptide(L)'
;MTVYVAKVFAMSSTLISVLEKVLCSTAKWLILHTQQPDGIFSEFAPVIHAEITGNMRGSDIDTSMTAFVLIAMQEASSLCEQSVNSLPVSMIKAVTYLERHLATLNNPYAVAMTSYALANAGKLNKETLLKFASPQLDHWPVPDGNQYTLEATLYALLALVKVKAIEEAGHIVKWLNTQNKVGGGYGSTQSTIMVFQAVAEYWSNVKERKDIDLNIHIEVADRASVAKWAINNKNQILSHNDKVNAIDKNLTVKSLRKY
;
A
#
# COMPACT_ATOMS: atom_id res chain seq x y z
N MET A 1 4.18 17.28 -3.98
CA MET A 1 2.70 17.53 -3.97
C MET A 1 2.00 17.21 -5.29
N THR A 2 2.43 17.80 -6.42
CA THR A 2 1.79 17.61 -7.74
C THR A 2 1.59 16.14 -8.14
N VAL A 3 2.60 15.31 -7.87
CA VAL A 3 2.59 13.88 -8.16
C VAL A 3 1.55 13.13 -7.33
N TYR A 4 1.37 13.50 -6.05
CA TYR A 4 0.38 12.89 -5.18
C TYR A 4 -1.06 13.17 -5.66
N VAL A 5 -1.33 14.41 -6.07
CA VAL A 5 -2.64 14.78 -6.63
C VAL A 5 -2.90 14.00 -7.92
N ALA A 6 -1.90 13.90 -8.80
CA ALA A 6 -2.00 13.12 -10.03
C ALA A 6 -2.30 11.63 -9.73
N LYS A 7 -1.62 11.04 -8.74
CA LYS A 7 -1.88 9.67 -8.29
C LYS A 7 -3.34 9.47 -7.87
N VAL A 8 -3.83 10.29 -6.93
CA VAL A 8 -5.20 10.17 -6.41
C VAL A 8 -6.25 10.36 -7.51
N PHE A 9 -6.01 11.28 -8.45
CA PHE A 9 -6.88 11.51 -9.61
C PHE A 9 -6.85 10.35 -10.61
N ALA A 10 -5.69 9.73 -10.82
CA ALA A 10 -5.59 8.54 -11.67
C ALA A 10 -6.40 7.37 -11.06
N MET A 11 -6.25 7.13 -9.75
CA MET A 11 -7.00 6.08 -9.04
C MET A 11 -8.52 6.31 -9.04
N SER A 12 -8.97 7.56 -8.97
CA SER A 12 -10.40 7.89 -8.90
C SER A 12 -11.07 7.95 -10.28
N SER A 13 -10.32 7.99 -11.37
CA SER A 13 -10.83 8.08 -12.74
C SER A 13 -11.75 6.91 -13.13
N THR A 14 -11.61 5.75 -12.50
CA THR A 14 -12.49 4.59 -12.69
C THR A 14 -13.83 4.72 -11.97
N LEU A 15 -13.98 5.70 -11.05
CA LEU A 15 -15.17 5.93 -10.23
C LEU A 15 -15.85 7.26 -10.52
N ILE A 16 -15.08 8.30 -10.88
CA ILE A 16 -15.57 9.64 -11.19
C ILE A 16 -14.93 10.17 -12.47
N SER A 17 -15.65 11.03 -13.20
CA SER A 17 -15.09 11.69 -14.39
C SER A 17 -14.02 12.69 -13.96
N VAL A 18 -12.76 12.34 -14.18
CA VAL A 18 -11.60 13.21 -13.98
C VAL A 18 -11.25 13.85 -15.31
N LEU A 19 -10.93 15.15 -15.29
CA LEU A 19 -10.45 15.87 -16.47
C LEU A 19 -9.09 15.30 -16.90
N GLU A 20 -9.11 14.35 -17.84
CA GLU A 20 -7.92 13.70 -18.45
C GLU A 20 -6.87 14.74 -18.86
N LYS A 21 -7.31 15.86 -19.44
CA LYS A 21 -6.45 16.98 -19.83
C LYS A 21 -5.58 17.50 -18.68
N VAL A 22 -6.11 17.60 -17.46
CA VAL A 22 -5.35 18.08 -16.29
C VAL A 22 -4.29 17.05 -15.91
N LEU A 23 -4.68 15.78 -15.80
CA LEU A 23 -3.78 14.69 -15.43
C LEU A 23 -2.63 14.54 -16.43
N CYS A 24 -2.93 14.54 -17.73
CA CYS A 24 -1.94 14.35 -18.78
C CYS A 24 -1.05 15.57 -18.99
N SER A 25 -1.57 16.78 -18.76
CA SER A 25 -0.75 17.99 -18.74
C SER A 25 0.25 17.96 -17.58
N THR A 26 -0.17 17.48 -16.41
CA THR A 26 0.72 17.27 -15.26
C THR A 26 1.78 16.21 -15.55
N ALA A 27 1.41 15.07 -16.14
CA ALA A 27 2.37 14.04 -16.54
C ALA A 27 3.40 14.61 -17.52
N LYS A 28 2.95 15.33 -18.55
CA LYS A 28 3.83 16.01 -19.51
C LYS A 28 4.77 17.01 -18.83
N TRP A 29 4.27 17.81 -17.89
CA TRP A 29 5.10 18.78 -17.15
C TRP A 29 6.19 18.09 -16.33
N LEU A 30 5.86 17.01 -15.61
CA LEU A 30 6.85 16.23 -14.84
C LEU A 30 7.94 15.68 -15.76
N ILE A 31 7.57 15.09 -16.90
CA ILE A 31 8.55 14.55 -17.86
C ILE A 31 9.48 15.64 -18.39
N LEU A 32 8.93 16.80 -18.77
CA LEU A 32 9.70 17.85 -19.44
C LEU A 32 10.57 18.67 -18.50
N HIS A 33 10.16 18.82 -17.23
CA HIS A 33 10.81 19.75 -16.32
C HIS A 33 11.53 19.08 -15.17
N THR A 34 11.15 17.88 -14.76
CA THR A 34 11.71 17.24 -13.55
C THR A 34 12.48 15.95 -13.81
N GLN A 35 12.33 15.33 -14.99
CA GLN A 35 13.10 14.14 -15.34
C GLN A 35 14.46 14.50 -15.97
N GLN A 36 15.53 13.91 -15.44
CA GLN A 36 16.86 14.02 -16.00
C GLN A 36 17.15 12.95 -17.08
N PRO A 37 18.19 13.10 -17.91
CA PRO A 37 18.51 12.16 -18.99
C PRO A 37 18.74 10.72 -18.53
N ASP A 38 19.27 10.53 -17.33
CA ASP A 38 19.54 9.26 -16.66
C ASP A 38 18.30 8.63 -15.98
N GLY A 39 17.16 9.33 -15.97
CA GLY A 39 15.86 8.78 -15.57
C GLY A 39 15.39 9.16 -14.16
N ILE A 40 16.26 9.77 -13.35
CA ILE A 40 15.92 10.35 -12.04
C ILE A 40 14.91 11.50 -12.19
N PHE A 41 13.98 11.59 -11.24
CA PHE A 41 13.13 12.75 -11.05
C PHE A 41 13.60 13.58 -9.86
N SER A 42 13.99 14.83 -10.09
CA SER A 42 14.46 15.75 -9.04
C SER A 42 13.41 16.79 -8.71
N GLU A 43 13.19 17.06 -7.42
CA GLU A 43 12.27 18.11 -6.97
C GLU A 43 13.02 19.45 -6.81
N PHE A 44 12.52 20.51 -7.43
CA PHE A 44 13.14 21.85 -7.35
C PHE A 44 12.72 22.65 -6.11
N ALA A 45 11.74 22.16 -5.34
CA ALA A 45 11.22 22.84 -4.15
C ALA A 45 10.88 21.83 -3.04
N PRO A 46 11.53 21.88 -1.87
CA PRO A 46 11.25 20.94 -0.79
C PRO A 46 9.81 21.07 -0.29
N VAL A 47 9.14 19.94 -0.10
CA VAL A 47 7.79 19.90 0.46
C VAL A 47 7.80 20.32 1.93
N ILE A 48 6.97 21.31 2.27
CA ILE A 48 6.89 21.95 3.60
C ILE A 48 6.37 20.97 4.68
N HIS A 49 5.58 19.95 4.30
CA HIS A 49 5.01 18.95 5.21
C HIS A 49 5.54 17.55 4.90
N ALA A 50 6.45 17.05 5.75
CA ALA A 50 7.07 15.73 5.62
C ALA A 50 6.08 14.56 5.77
N GLU A 51 4.94 14.79 6.42
CA GLU A 51 3.84 13.83 6.54
C GLU A 51 3.24 13.46 5.18
N ILE A 52 3.46 14.28 4.14
CA ILE A 52 2.90 14.11 2.80
C ILE A 52 3.94 13.52 1.82
N THR A 53 5.21 13.46 2.24
CA THR A 53 6.29 12.80 1.49
C THR A 53 6.75 11.49 2.13
N GLY A 54 6.20 11.08 3.27
CA GLY A 54 6.59 9.83 3.93
C GLY A 54 8.07 9.85 4.38
N ASN A 55 8.72 8.68 4.42
CA ASN A 55 10.13 8.53 4.81
C ASN A 55 11.10 8.77 3.64
N MET A 56 10.83 9.75 2.78
CA MET A 56 11.73 10.11 1.68
C MET A 56 12.81 11.09 2.17
N ARG A 57 13.72 10.62 3.04
CA ARG A 57 14.82 11.42 3.61
C ARG A 57 16.16 10.67 3.50
N GLY A 58 17.26 11.42 3.58
CA GLY A 58 18.61 10.85 3.57
C GLY A 58 19.13 10.52 2.17
N SER A 59 20.05 9.56 2.09
CA SER A 59 20.74 9.18 0.84
C SER A 59 19.82 8.61 -0.24
N ASP A 60 18.65 8.11 0.15
CA ASP A 60 17.75 7.34 -0.72
C ASP A 60 16.61 8.22 -1.28
N ILE A 61 16.69 9.55 -1.09
CA ILE A 61 15.64 10.51 -1.47
C ILE A 61 15.36 10.51 -2.97
N ASP A 62 16.40 10.53 -3.79
CA ASP A 62 16.28 10.59 -5.25
C ASP A 62 15.64 9.33 -5.82
N THR A 63 16.03 8.17 -5.30
CA THR A 63 15.44 6.87 -5.68
C THR A 63 14.00 6.76 -5.23
N SER A 64 13.69 7.18 -4.00
CA SER A 64 12.32 7.16 -3.50
C SER A 64 11.40 8.11 -4.27
N MET A 65 11.86 9.33 -4.59
CA MET A 65 11.11 10.30 -5.38
C MET A 65 10.86 9.77 -6.80
N THR A 66 11.89 9.21 -7.43
CA THR A 66 11.77 8.61 -8.76
C THR A 66 10.78 7.45 -8.76
N ALA A 67 10.81 6.58 -7.73
CA ALA A 67 9.84 5.50 -7.57
C ALA A 67 8.42 6.03 -7.39
N PHE A 68 8.23 7.06 -6.55
CA PHE A 68 6.93 7.67 -6.32
C PHE A 68 6.33 8.29 -7.59
N VAL A 69 7.14 9.02 -8.36
CA VAL A 69 6.73 9.59 -9.66
C VAL A 69 6.37 8.50 -10.66
N LEU A 70 7.20 7.45 -10.75
CA LEU A 70 6.95 6.33 -11.65
C LEU A 70 5.63 5.62 -11.31
N ILE A 71 5.34 5.37 -10.03
CA ILE A 71 4.07 4.76 -9.59
C ILE A 71 2.89 5.62 -10.06
N ALA A 72 2.94 6.94 -9.86
CA ALA A 72 1.87 7.84 -10.30
C ALA A 72 1.70 7.83 -11.83
N MET A 73 2.81 7.79 -12.59
CA MET A 73 2.78 7.69 -14.05
C MET A 73 2.21 6.35 -14.53
N GLN A 74 2.54 5.25 -13.85
CA GLN A 74 1.99 3.92 -14.15
C GLN A 74 0.48 3.87 -13.93
N GLU A 75 0.00 4.45 -12.83
CA GLU A 75 -1.44 4.54 -12.53
C GLU A 75 -2.18 5.45 -13.52
N ALA A 76 -1.53 6.50 -14.04
CA ALA A 76 -2.11 7.40 -15.05
C ALA A 76 -1.91 6.93 -16.51
N SER A 77 -1.12 5.87 -16.75
CA SER A 77 -0.68 5.47 -18.09
C SER A 77 -1.84 5.21 -19.05
N SER A 78 -2.83 4.44 -18.61
CA SER A 78 -4.02 4.07 -19.40
C SER A 78 -4.85 5.27 -19.86
N LEU A 79 -4.75 6.40 -19.17
CA LEU A 79 -5.45 7.64 -19.50
C LEU A 79 -4.61 8.55 -20.39
N CYS A 80 -3.28 8.55 -20.20
CA CYS A 80 -2.40 9.56 -20.79
C CYS A 80 -1.50 9.08 -21.92
N GLU A 81 -1.44 7.78 -22.20
CA GLU A 81 -0.61 7.22 -23.27
C GLU A 81 -0.91 7.81 -24.65
N GLN A 82 -2.18 8.06 -24.97
CA GLN A 82 -2.58 8.66 -26.25
C GLN A 82 -2.25 10.16 -26.33
N SER A 83 -2.29 10.85 -25.19
CA SER A 83 -2.11 12.30 -25.09
C SER A 83 -0.64 12.71 -24.90
N VAL A 84 0.21 11.82 -24.39
CA VAL A 84 1.60 12.10 -24.00
C VAL A 84 2.55 11.05 -24.59
N ASN A 85 2.97 11.25 -25.84
CA ASN A 85 3.87 10.34 -26.57
C ASN A 85 5.21 10.05 -25.86
N SER A 86 5.68 10.96 -25.00
CA SER A 86 6.92 10.79 -24.23
C SER A 86 6.76 9.95 -22.96
N LEU A 87 5.54 9.62 -22.55
CA LEU A 87 5.25 8.92 -21.31
C LEU A 87 5.86 7.52 -21.25
N PRO A 88 5.72 6.64 -22.28
CA PRO A 88 6.34 5.31 -22.23
C PRO A 88 7.86 5.36 -22.11
N VAL A 89 8.51 6.23 -22.90
CA VAL A 89 9.98 6.40 -22.87
C VAL A 89 10.44 6.95 -21.52
N SER A 90 9.70 7.90 -20.95
CA SER A 90 9.99 8.44 -19.62
C SER A 90 9.92 7.37 -18.54
N MET A 91 8.87 6.53 -18.54
CA MET A 91 8.73 5.43 -17.58
C MET A 91 9.88 4.41 -17.72
N ILE A 92 10.29 4.06 -18.94
CA ILE A 92 11.42 3.14 -19.18
C ILE A 92 12.73 3.68 -18.58
N LYS A 93 12.99 4.99 -18.72
CA LYS A 93 14.18 5.63 -18.11
C LYS A 93 14.15 5.53 -16.59
N ALA A 94 13.00 5.85 -15.98
CA ALA A 94 12.82 5.76 -14.52
C ALA A 94 13.00 4.32 -14.03
N VAL A 95 12.39 3.34 -14.70
CA VAL A 95 12.58 1.91 -14.41
C VAL A 95 14.06 1.53 -14.46
N THR A 96 14.78 1.94 -15.51
CA THR A 96 16.21 1.63 -15.69
C THR A 96 17.07 2.23 -14.57
N TYR A 97 16.76 3.47 -14.17
CA TYR A 97 17.42 4.12 -13.04
C TYR A 97 17.17 3.34 -11.73
N LEU A 98 15.92 3.01 -11.43
CA LEU A 98 15.54 2.31 -10.20
C LEU A 98 16.16 0.91 -10.11
N GLU A 99 16.19 0.14 -11.21
CA GLU A 99 16.81 -1.19 -11.23
C GLU A 99 18.29 -1.14 -10.86
N ARG A 100 19.02 -0.12 -11.35
CA ARG A 100 20.46 0.04 -11.09
C ARG A 100 20.75 0.39 -9.63
N HIS A 101 19.88 1.16 -8.99
CA HIS A 101 20.09 1.67 -7.64
C HIS A 101 19.41 0.83 -6.56
N LEU A 102 18.54 -0.14 -6.92
CA LEU A 102 17.81 -0.96 -5.95
C LEU A 102 18.74 -1.67 -4.95
N ALA A 103 19.88 -2.20 -5.41
CA ALA A 103 20.83 -2.93 -4.56
C ALA A 103 21.63 -2.02 -3.60
N THR A 104 21.68 -0.71 -3.88
CA THR A 104 22.42 0.26 -3.05
C THR A 104 21.55 0.88 -1.95
N LEU A 105 20.23 0.67 -2.00
CA LEU A 105 19.30 1.19 -1.00
C LEU A 105 19.51 0.53 0.35
N ASN A 106 19.39 1.33 1.41
CA ASN A 106 19.52 0.86 2.80
C ASN A 106 18.24 1.08 3.60
N ASN A 107 17.37 1.98 3.14
CA ASN A 107 16.09 2.23 3.80
C ASN A 107 15.02 1.21 3.36
N PRO A 108 14.46 0.40 4.28
CA PRO A 108 13.36 -0.53 3.98
C PRO A 108 12.18 0.13 3.27
N TYR A 109 11.87 1.39 3.58
CA TYR A 109 10.82 2.17 2.94
C TYR A 109 11.13 2.42 1.45
N ALA A 110 12.34 2.88 1.15
CA ALA A 110 12.80 3.12 -0.22
C ALA A 110 12.82 1.83 -1.03
N VAL A 111 13.31 0.72 -0.44
CA VAL A 111 13.33 -0.60 -1.06
C VAL A 111 11.93 -1.07 -1.40
N ALA A 112 10.98 -0.98 -0.47
CA ALA A 112 9.61 -1.45 -0.70
C ALA A 112 8.89 -0.64 -1.79
N MET A 113 8.99 0.70 -1.74
CA MET A 113 8.40 1.57 -2.76
C MET A 113 9.01 1.33 -4.15
N THR A 114 10.34 1.24 -4.22
CA THR A 114 11.05 0.96 -5.48
C THR A 114 10.66 -0.41 -6.03
N SER A 115 10.56 -1.41 -5.17
CA SER A 115 10.13 -2.76 -5.53
C SER A 115 8.72 -2.77 -6.11
N TYR A 116 7.78 -2.00 -5.56
CA TYR A 116 6.43 -1.86 -6.13
C TYR A 116 6.46 -1.21 -7.53
N ALA A 117 7.20 -0.11 -7.69
CA ALA A 117 7.34 0.55 -8.98
C ALA A 117 7.92 -0.40 -10.05
N LEU A 118 8.90 -1.23 -9.68
CA LEU A 118 9.51 -2.24 -10.55
C LEU A 118 8.58 -3.44 -10.79
N ALA A 119 7.79 -3.86 -9.80
CA ALA A 119 6.77 -4.90 -9.96
C ALA A 119 5.74 -4.50 -11.02
N ASN A 120 5.32 -3.22 -11.03
CA ASN A 120 4.43 -2.70 -12.07
C ASN A 120 5.03 -2.76 -13.48
N ALA A 121 6.36 -2.75 -13.60
CA ALA A 121 7.08 -2.91 -14.85
C ALA A 121 7.52 -4.37 -15.13
N GLY A 122 7.07 -5.35 -14.32
CA GLY A 122 7.46 -6.75 -14.47
C GLY A 122 8.92 -7.06 -14.10
N LYS A 123 9.58 -6.18 -13.34
CA LYS A 123 11.02 -6.19 -13.02
C LYS A 123 11.28 -6.31 -11.51
N LEU A 124 10.34 -6.87 -10.75
CA LEU A 124 10.50 -7.04 -9.31
C LEU A 124 11.68 -7.97 -9.00
N ASN A 125 12.65 -7.48 -8.22
CA ASN A 125 13.61 -8.33 -7.52
C ASN A 125 13.05 -8.70 -6.13
N LYS A 126 12.39 -9.86 -6.06
CA LYS A 126 11.74 -10.33 -4.82
C LYS A 126 12.74 -10.65 -3.71
N GLU A 127 13.95 -11.10 -4.04
CA GLU A 127 15.00 -11.38 -3.06
C GLU A 127 15.43 -10.10 -2.33
N THR A 128 15.71 -9.03 -3.09
CA THR A 128 16.06 -7.73 -2.49
C THR A 128 14.92 -7.18 -1.64
N LEU A 129 13.66 -7.30 -2.09
CA LEU A 129 12.51 -6.88 -1.29
C LEU A 129 12.46 -7.64 0.04
N LEU A 130 12.49 -8.98 0.01
CA LEU A 130 12.34 -9.82 1.20
C LEU A 130 13.53 -9.72 2.16
N LYS A 131 14.72 -9.35 1.69
CA LYS A 131 15.89 -9.09 2.55
C LYS A 131 15.63 -8.03 3.64
N PHE A 132 14.74 -7.07 3.36
CA PHE A 132 14.39 -5.99 4.29
C PHE A 132 13.10 -6.27 5.08
N ALA A 133 12.49 -7.45 4.91
CA ALA A 133 11.33 -7.86 5.68
C ALA A 133 11.70 -8.25 7.11
N SER A 134 10.71 -8.26 7.99
CA SER A 134 10.79 -8.85 9.33
C SER A 134 11.18 -10.34 9.23
N PRO A 135 11.70 -10.95 10.32
CA PRO A 135 11.98 -12.40 10.34
C PRO A 135 10.75 -13.26 10.02
N GLN A 136 9.54 -12.77 10.30
CA GLN A 136 8.27 -13.42 10.03
C GLN A 136 7.78 -13.18 8.58
N LEU A 137 8.50 -12.39 7.79
CA LEU A 137 8.18 -12.00 6.41
C LEU A 137 6.80 -11.35 6.28
N ASP A 138 6.38 -10.59 7.29
CA ASP A 138 5.03 -10.03 7.40
C ASP A 138 4.98 -8.50 7.42
N HIS A 139 6.10 -7.81 7.64
CA HIS A 139 6.19 -6.35 7.56
C HIS A 139 7.62 -5.86 7.26
N TRP A 140 7.76 -4.61 6.84
CA TRP A 140 9.04 -3.94 6.53
C TRP A 140 9.34 -2.89 7.60
N PRO A 141 10.12 -3.22 8.64
CA PRO A 141 10.35 -2.32 9.77
C PRO A 141 11.20 -1.11 9.37
N VAL A 142 10.67 0.11 9.59
CA VAL A 142 11.38 1.37 9.33
C VAL A 142 11.74 2.02 10.68
N PRO A 143 13.02 2.32 10.96
CA PRO A 143 13.46 2.84 12.27
C PRO A 143 12.77 4.13 12.72
N ASP A 144 12.37 4.97 11.76
CA ASP A 144 11.81 6.29 12.03
C ASP A 144 10.35 6.28 12.50
N GLY A 145 9.70 5.11 12.57
CA GLY A 145 8.41 4.96 13.24
C GLY A 145 7.41 4.01 12.56
N ASN A 146 6.35 3.67 13.32
CA ASN A 146 5.33 2.71 12.90
C ASN A 146 4.55 3.16 11.66
N GLN A 147 4.32 4.46 11.46
CA GLN A 147 3.63 4.97 10.27
C GLN A 147 4.42 4.61 9.00
N TYR A 148 5.73 4.82 9.00
CA TYR A 148 6.57 4.51 7.84
C TYR A 148 6.73 2.99 7.64
N THR A 149 6.77 2.23 8.73
CA THR A 149 6.71 0.76 8.68
C THR A 149 5.43 0.28 7.99
N LEU A 150 4.29 0.87 8.36
CA LEU A 150 3.02 0.55 7.74
C LEU A 150 3.04 0.88 6.24
N GLU A 151 3.48 2.08 5.86
CA GLU A 151 3.54 2.49 4.46
C GLU A 151 4.50 1.63 3.62
N ALA A 152 5.70 1.33 4.12
CA ALA A 152 6.64 0.41 3.49
C ALA A 152 6.03 -0.98 3.29
N THR A 153 5.37 -1.50 4.31
CA THR A 153 4.70 -2.80 4.29
C THR A 153 3.57 -2.84 3.25
N LEU A 154 2.85 -1.74 3.05
CA LEU A 154 1.80 -1.64 2.03
C LEU A 154 2.35 -1.62 0.61
N TYR A 155 3.48 -0.93 0.38
CA TYR A 155 4.18 -1.02 -0.90
C TYR A 155 4.67 -2.44 -1.19
N ALA A 156 5.21 -3.13 -0.19
CA ALA A 156 5.61 -4.53 -0.33
C ALA A 156 4.42 -5.45 -0.65
N LEU A 157 3.27 -5.24 0.01
CA LEU A 157 2.03 -5.97 -0.29
C LEU A 157 1.60 -5.76 -1.74
N LEU A 158 1.54 -4.52 -2.22
CA LEU A 158 1.20 -4.20 -3.61
C LEU A 158 2.19 -4.85 -4.60
N ALA A 159 3.49 -4.81 -4.30
CA ALA A 159 4.52 -5.44 -5.13
C ALA A 159 4.30 -6.97 -5.26
N LEU A 160 4.05 -7.65 -4.14
CA LEU A 160 3.82 -9.10 -4.10
C LEU A 160 2.51 -9.49 -4.80
N VAL A 161 1.43 -8.75 -4.56
CA VAL A 161 0.14 -8.94 -5.25
C VAL A 161 0.31 -8.79 -6.75
N LYS A 162 1.07 -7.78 -7.20
CA LYS A 162 1.31 -7.52 -8.62
C LYS A 162 1.97 -8.71 -9.33
N VAL A 163 2.91 -9.38 -8.67
CA VAL A 163 3.57 -10.59 -9.21
C VAL A 163 2.86 -11.90 -8.85
N LYS A 164 1.64 -11.83 -8.29
CA LYS A 164 0.82 -12.98 -7.89
C LYS A 164 1.49 -13.88 -6.83
N ALA A 165 2.35 -13.31 -5.98
CA ALA A 165 2.93 -13.95 -4.80
C ALA A 165 1.93 -13.87 -3.62
N ILE A 166 0.80 -14.57 -3.78
CA ILE A 166 -0.38 -14.43 -2.90
C ILE A 166 -0.12 -15.01 -1.50
N GLU A 167 0.67 -16.07 -1.38
CA GLU A 167 0.99 -16.68 -0.08
C GLU A 167 1.79 -15.70 0.80
N GLU A 168 2.84 -15.10 0.25
CA GLU A 168 3.65 -14.11 0.96
C GLU A 168 2.85 -12.83 1.26
N ALA A 169 2.03 -12.38 0.30
CA ALA A 169 1.11 -11.27 0.52
C ALA A 169 0.11 -11.55 1.67
N GLY A 170 -0.29 -12.81 1.85
CA GLY A 170 -1.18 -13.24 2.92
C GLY A 170 -0.60 -13.03 4.33
N HIS A 171 0.73 -13.17 4.49
CA HIS A 171 1.40 -12.88 5.77
C HIS A 171 1.26 -11.41 6.14
N ILE A 172 1.44 -10.53 5.16
CA ILE A 172 1.29 -9.08 5.35
C ILE A 172 -0.15 -8.71 5.70
N VAL A 173 -1.14 -9.28 5.01
CA VAL A 173 -2.56 -9.04 5.33
C VAL A 173 -2.89 -9.48 6.75
N LYS A 174 -2.31 -10.59 7.23
CA LYS A 174 -2.46 -11.03 8.61
C LYS A 174 -1.85 -10.02 9.60
N TRP A 175 -0.67 -9.48 9.31
CA TRP A 175 -0.03 -8.45 10.13
C TRP A 175 -0.81 -7.12 10.11
N LEU A 176 -1.39 -6.74 8.98
CA LEU A 176 -2.25 -5.55 8.87
C LEU A 176 -3.47 -5.63 9.79
N ASN A 177 -4.04 -6.83 9.96
CA ASN A 177 -5.16 -7.04 10.87
C ASN A 177 -4.80 -6.86 12.35
N THR A 178 -3.51 -6.84 12.71
CA THR A 178 -3.06 -6.59 14.09
C THR A 178 -2.72 -5.12 14.33
N GLN A 179 -2.75 -4.26 13.30
CA GLN A 179 -2.44 -2.85 13.45
C GLN A 179 -3.64 -2.08 14.01
N ASN A 180 -3.42 -1.34 15.10
CA ASN A 180 -4.47 -0.54 15.74
C ASN A 180 -4.90 0.62 14.85
N LYS A 181 -6.21 0.73 14.61
CA LYS A 181 -6.81 1.90 13.95
C LYS A 181 -7.00 3.00 14.98
N VAL A 182 -6.39 4.16 14.77
CA VAL A 182 -6.62 5.35 15.60
C VAL A 182 -7.70 6.20 14.94
N GLY A 183 -8.83 6.41 15.61
CA GLY A 183 -9.90 7.29 15.10
C GLY A 183 -10.53 6.85 13.76
N GLY A 184 -10.46 5.57 13.41
CA GLY A 184 -10.98 5.04 12.14
C GLY A 184 -10.02 5.12 10.95
N GLY A 185 -8.81 5.65 11.13
CA GLY A 185 -7.75 5.70 10.12
C GLY A 185 -6.44 5.04 10.58
N TYR A 186 -5.42 5.11 9.72
CA TYR A 186 -4.10 4.52 9.95
C TYR A 186 -3.01 5.57 10.27
N GLY A 187 -3.39 6.65 10.95
CA GLY A 187 -2.46 7.71 11.37
C GLY A 187 -2.18 8.79 10.32
N SER A 188 -2.24 8.49 9.02
CA SER A 188 -2.16 9.50 7.94
C SER A 188 -3.13 9.23 6.79
N THR A 189 -3.42 10.27 6.00
CA THR A 189 -4.24 10.15 4.79
C THR A 189 -3.59 9.22 3.75
N GLN A 190 -2.28 9.31 3.57
CA GLN A 190 -1.52 8.46 2.63
C GLN A 190 -1.57 7.00 3.06
N SER A 191 -1.28 6.72 4.34
CA SER A 191 -1.39 5.37 4.92
C SER A 191 -2.79 4.80 4.73
N THR A 192 -3.83 5.59 5.00
CA THR A 192 -5.23 5.13 4.89
C THR A 192 -5.59 4.77 3.45
N ILE A 193 -5.27 5.61 2.46
CA ILE A 193 -5.52 5.32 1.04
C ILE A 193 -4.76 4.07 0.58
N MET A 194 -3.49 3.94 0.96
CA MET A 194 -2.67 2.79 0.57
C MET A 194 -3.16 1.47 1.19
N VAL A 195 -3.65 1.48 2.44
CA VAL A 195 -4.25 0.28 3.04
C VAL A 195 -5.44 -0.18 2.21
N PHE A 196 -6.36 0.72 1.89
CA PHE A 196 -7.53 0.35 1.10
C PHE A 196 -7.15 -0.14 -0.30
N GLN A 197 -6.20 0.52 -0.97
CA GLN A 197 -5.66 0.08 -2.26
C GLN A 197 -5.09 -1.35 -2.17
N ALA A 198 -4.14 -1.57 -1.25
CA ALA A 198 -3.42 -2.83 -1.15
C ALA A 198 -4.32 -4.00 -0.75
N VAL A 199 -5.23 -3.78 0.19
CA VAL A 199 -6.20 -4.78 0.63
C VAL A 199 -7.20 -5.09 -0.48
N ALA A 200 -7.71 -4.08 -1.20
CA ALA A 200 -8.62 -4.30 -2.32
C ALA A 200 -7.95 -5.06 -3.46
N GLU A 201 -6.71 -4.72 -3.82
CA GLU A 201 -5.94 -5.42 -4.85
C GLU A 201 -5.65 -6.86 -4.44
N TYR A 202 -5.28 -7.12 -3.18
CA TYR A 202 -5.07 -8.47 -2.67
C TYR A 202 -6.34 -9.32 -2.80
N TRP A 203 -7.47 -8.85 -2.26
CA TRP A 203 -8.74 -9.60 -2.31
C TRP A 203 -9.31 -9.77 -3.72
N SER A 204 -8.93 -8.90 -4.66
CA SER A 204 -9.30 -9.03 -6.08
C SER A 204 -8.48 -10.11 -6.80
N ASN A 205 -7.27 -10.43 -6.30
CA ASN A 205 -6.38 -11.43 -6.90
C ASN A 205 -6.41 -12.81 -6.21
N VAL A 206 -6.97 -12.91 -5.00
CA VAL A 206 -7.20 -14.20 -4.32
C VAL A 206 -8.37 -14.94 -5.02
N LYS A 207 -8.03 -16.00 -5.77
CA LYS A 207 -9.01 -16.80 -6.55
C LYS A 207 -9.91 -17.68 -5.68
N GLU A 208 -9.40 -18.17 -4.55
CA GLU A 208 -10.14 -19.02 -3.62
C GLU A 208 -10.46 -18.25 -2.34
N ARG A 209 -11.66 -17.68 -2.29
CA ARG A 209 -12.23 -17.31 -0.99
C ARG A 209 -12.66 -18.62 -0.33
N LYS A 210 -11.87 -19.12 0.63
CA LYS A 210 -12.32 -20.21 1.49
C LYS A 210 -13.66 -19.80 2.09
N ASP A 211 -14.63 -20.71 2.06
CA ASP A 211 -15.92 -20.47 2.70
C ASP A 211 -15.69 -20.02 4.14
N ILE A 212 -16.23 -18.84 4.45
CA ILE A 212 -16.21 -18.33 5.81
C ILE A 212 -17.28 -19.12 6.54
N ASP A 213 -16.86 -19.88 7.54
CA ASP A 213 -17.74 -20.49 8.56
C ASP A 213 -17.02 -20.42 9.91
N LEU A 214 -17.27 -19.33 10.63
CA LEU A 214 -16.66 -18.99 11.90
C LEU A 214 -17.73 -18.93 12.98
N ASN A 215 -17.55 -19.69 14.06
CA ASN A 215 -18.32 -19.53 15.29
C ASN A 215 -17.47 -18.76 16.30
N ILE A 216 -17.89 -17.53 16.60
CA ILE A 216 -17.26 -16.68 17.60
C ILE A 216 -18.04 -16.78 18.89
N HIS A 217 -17.35 -17.13 19.98
CA HIS A 217 -17.88 -17.14 21.33
C HIS A 217 -17.22 -16.04 22.14
N ILE A 218 -18.03 -15.17 22.73
CA ILE A 218 -17.57 -14.08 23.59
C ILE A 218 -18.04 -14.37 25.01
N GLU A 219 -17.06 -14.54 25.89
CA GLU A 219 -17.23 -14.78 27.31
C GLU A 219 -16.84 -13.50 28.07
N VAL A 220 -17.76 -13.01 28.90
CA VAL A 220 -17.55 -11.84 29.77
C VAL A 220 -17.63 -12.34 31.21
N ALA A 221 -16.63 -12.02 32.04
CA ALA A 221 -16.48 -12.61 33.38
C ALA A 221 -17.74 -12.57 34.28
N ASP A 222 -18.57 -11.52 34.16
CA ASP A 222 -19.79 -11.34 34.98
C ASP A 222 -21.09 -11.66 34.21
N ARG A 223 -21.00 -12.20 32.99
CA ARG A 223 -22.15 -12.56 32.17
C ARG A 223 -22.29 -14.08 32.13
N ALA A 224 -23.36 -14.60 32.73
CA ALA A 224 -23.66 -16.04 32.69
C ALA A 224 -23.94 -16.56 31.25
N SER A 225 -24.34 -15.67 30.33
CA SER A 225 -24.56 -16.02 28.93
C SER A 225 -23.34 -15.73 28.07
N VAL A 226 -22.90 -16.74 27.31
CA VAL A 226 -21.90 -16.59 26.25
C VAL A 226 -22.58 -16.05 25.00
N ALA A 227 -22.10 -14.92 24.48
CA ALA A 227 -22.59 -14.42 23.20
C ALA A 227 -21.98 -15.28 22.07
N LYS A 228 -22.82 -15.80 21.19
CA LYS A 228 -22.42 -16.69 20.09
C LYS A 228 -22.79 -16.06 18.76
N TRP A 229 -21.82 -15.93 17.86
CA TRP A 229 -22.03 -15.44 16.51
C TRP A 229 -21.55 -16.47 15.50
N ALA A 230 -22.45 -16.85 14.60
CA ALA A 230 -22.11 -17.65 13.42
C ALA A 230 -21.91 -16.69 12.24
N ILE A 231 -20.65 -16.50 11.85
CA ILE A 231 -20.27 -15.70 10.69
C ILE A 231 -20.04 -16.64 9.51
N ASN A 232 -20.84 -16.45 8.47
CA ASN A 232 -20.74 -17.18 7.22
C ASN A 232 -20.71 -16.23 6.02
N ASN A 233 -20.59 -16.79 4.82
CA ASN A 233 -20.55 -16.02 3.57
C ASN A 233 -21.74 -15.05 3.38
N LYS A 234 -22.90 -15.27 4.03
CA LYS A 234 -24.09 -14.41 3.90
C LYS A 234 -24.06 -13.19 4.83
N ASN A 235 -23.35 -13.26 5.96
CA ASN A 235 -23.33 -12.18 6.96
C ASN A 235 -21.92 -11.64 7.27
N GLN A 236 -20.90 -12.05 6.51
CA GLN A 236 -19.49 -11.64 6.68
C GLN A 236 -19.22 -10.12 6.65
N ILE A 237 -20.14 -9.31 6.11
CA ILE A 237 -19.99 -7.84 6.00
C ILE A 237 -20.75 -7.11 7.13
N LEU A 238 -21.54 -7.84 7.94
CA LEU A 238 -22.31 -7.23 9.04
C LEU A 238 -21.41 -6.96 10.25
N SER A 239 -21.59 -5.78 10.85
CA SER A 239 -20.98 -5.45 12.14
C SER A 239 -21.72 -6.18 13.26
N HIS A 240 -20.99 -6.94 14.06
CA HIS A 240 -21.50 -7.61 15.25
C HIS A 240 -21.04 -6.85 16.50
N ASN A 241 -21.99 -6.36 17.29
CA ASN A 241 -21.72 -5.57 18.48
C ASN A 241 -22.43 -6.19 19.69
N ASP A 242 -21.76 -6.18 20.84
CA ASP A 242 -22.34 -6.59 22.12
C ASP A 242 -22.07 -5.50 23.16
N LYS A 243 -23.12 -5.05 23.86
CA LYS A 243 -22.98 -4.01 24.88
C LYS A 243 -22.73 -4.67 26.23
N VAL A 244 -21.67 -4.24 26.90
CA VAL A 244 -21.34 -4.68 28.26
C VAL A 244 -21.57 -3.50 29.20
N ASN A 245 -22.44 -3.68 30.20
CA ASN A 245 -22.82 -2.62 31.15
C ASN A 245 -21.81 -2.42 32.30
N ALA A 246 -20.65 -3.07 32.23
CA ALA A 246 -19.59 -3.00 33.24
C ALA A 246 -18.26 -2.55 32.58
N ILE A 247 -17.56 -1.65 33.26
CA ILE A 247 -16.24 -1.12 32.86
C ILE A 247 -15.16 -2.02 33.49
N ASP A 248 -14.01 -2.19 32.83
CA ASP A 248 -12.81 -2.92 33.31
C ASP A 248 -12.98 -4.41 33.63
N LYS A 249 -13.73 -5.15 32.80
CA LYS A 249 -13.87 -6.61 32.93
C LYS A 249 -13.04 -7.37 31.91
N ASN A 250 -12.47 -8.50 32.34
CA ASN A 250 -11.76 -9.39 31.45
C ASN A 250 -12.73 -10.02 30.43
N LEU A 251 -12.36 -9.90 29.15
CA LEU A 251 -13.10 -10.43 28.01
C LEU A 251 -12.28 -11.57 27.39
N THR A 252 -12.92 -12.70 27.13
CA THR A 252 -12.31 -13.81 26.39
C THR A 252 -13.07 -14.04 25.09
N VAL A 253 -12.36 -13.99 23.96
CA VAL A 253 -12.93 -14.25 22.63
C VAL A 253 -12.33 -15.54 22.09
N LYS A 254 -13.18 -16.51 21.76
CA LYS A 254 -12.79 -17.80 21.15
C LYS A 254 -13.39 -17.87 19.75
N SER A 255 -12.57 -18.16 18.74
CA SER A 255 -13.04 -18.47 17.39
C SER A 255 -12.88 -19.96 17.11
N LEU A 256 -13.96 -20.59 16.64
CA LEU A 256 -14.02 -21.99 16.27
C LEU A 256 -14.42 -22.09 14.80
N ARG A 257 -13.59 -22.74 13.99
CA ARG A 257 -13.94 -23.06 12.60
C ARG A 257 -14.89 -24.25 12.62
N LYS A 258 -16.03 -24.17 11.94
CA LYS A 258 -16.85 -25.35 11.67
C LYS A 258 -16.14 -26.14 10.58
N TYR A 259 -15.86 -27.42 10.83
CA TYR A 259 -15.34 -28.34 9.83
C TYR A 259 -16.47 -28.76 8.88
#